data_AF-A0A496YX32-F1
#
_entry.id   AF-A0A496YX32-F1
#
_cell.length_a   1.000
_cell.length_b   1.000
_cell.length_c   1.000
_cell.angle_alpha   90.00
_cell.angle_beta   90.00
_cell.angle_gamma   90.00
#
_symmetry.space_group_name_H-M   'P 1'
#
loop_
_entity.id
_entity.type
_entity.pdbx_description
1 polymer ?
#
loop_
_entity_poly.entity_id
_entity_poly.type
_entity_poly.pdbx_seq_one_letter_code
_entity_poly.pdbx_strand_id
1 'polypeptide(L)'
;MEGKFIGREIIQKPLCPFCGRLIEKPEEIITSLPNEMPLGACECGAVYSCDVTGHNLGTAMIEALVYACGGDYDLAWNLLPEDDYIESRLEHYDYETHFIVHAGAFRGRRIAGTLYFIRLYDHVRETARKSVSKHTRQPRTPVPESTARTTKRKKFSKRDVEKFVKSYDLGSILALAEQGTRIIPDLKRLLYSADDLLRYRAAEALGRVSALIAAKNPGAISRLLQGLFISITDTAASSWGALDAIGEIIGHCPEEFSLSEYIPQLYALTRDRTFLVNILRALGRISEKKPQLIRKETFQFFPLLYHSDPEVRAYTLILLANLEAREVREEVESLVKDHSAIVIYQNGQLENTSVSDLASYCLEKIQSRSAI
;
A
#
# COMPACT_ATOMS: atom_id res chain seq x y z
N MET A 1 -57.88 -1.72 20.21
CA MET A 1 -56.41 -1.90 20.14
C MET A 1 -56.06 -2.13 18.68
N GLU A 2 -55.95 -1.06 17.92
CA GLU A 2 -55.48 -1.10 16.54
C GLU A 2 -54.08 -0.50 16.53
N GLY A 3 -53.08 -1.38 16.47
CA GLY A 3 -51.68 -0.99 16.31
C GLY A 3 -51.50 -0.37 14.92
N LYS A 4 -51.39 0.96 14.88
CA LYS A 4 -50.96 1.72 13.70
C LYS A 4 -49.58 1.21 13.25
N PHE A 5 -49.56 0.43 12.17
CA PHE A 5 -48.38 0.26 11.35
C PHE A 5 -48.07 1.61 10.69
N ILE A 6 -47.12 2.35 11.25
CA ILE A 6 -46.56 3.55 10.62
C ILE A 6 -45.61 3.02 9.54
N GLY A 7 -46.05 3.07 8.28
CA GLY A 7 -45.24 2.74 7.12
C GLY A 7 -44.00 3.63 7.08
N ARG A 8 -42.85 3.08 7.44
CA ARG A 8 -41.56 3.68 7.10
C ARG A 8 -41.47 3.68 5.56
N GLU A 9 -41.30 4.85 4.96
CA GLU A 9 -41.10 4.97 3.53
C GLU A 9 -39.94 4.05 3.11
N ILE A 10 -40.24 3.07 2.28
CA ILE A 10 -39.28 2.01 1.87
C ILE A 10 -38.14 2.60 1.01
N ILE A 11 -38.35 3.80 0.48
CA ILE A 11 -37.47 4.52 -0.45
C ILE A 11 -37.47 5.99 -0.05
N GLN A 12 -36.30 6.58 0.14
CA GLN A 12 -36.14 7.98 0.50
C GLN A 12 -35.13 8.68 -0.42
N LYS A 13 -35.33 9.96 -0.71
CA LYS A 13 -34.29 10.77 -1.36
C LYS A 13 -33.08 10.92 -0.43
N PRO A 14 -31.85 10.84 -0.94
CA PRO A 14 -30.66 10.96 -0.11
C PRO A 14 -30.53 12.39 0.43
N LEU A 15 -30.25 12.51 1.73
CA LEU A 15 -30.04 13.77 2.43
C LEU A 15 -28.62 13.83 2.97
N CYS A 16 -28.01 15.01 2.98
CA CYS A 16 -26.71 15.22 3.60
C CYS A 16 -26.83 14.98 5.11
N PRO A 17 -26.04 14.08 5.71
CA PRO A 17 -26.14 13.73 7.13
C PRO A 17 -25.76 14.90 8.06
N PHE A 18 -25.04 15.90 7.55
CA PHE A 18 -24.57 17.03 8.35
C PHE A 18 -25.50 18.24 8.36
N CYS A 19 -26.34 18.42 7.34
CA CYS A 19 -27.19 19.61 7.22
C CYS A 19 -28.65 19.32 6.85
N GLY A 20 -28.98 18.06 6.55
CA GLY A 20 -30.34 17.62 6.23
C GLY A 20 -30.87 18.09 4.87
N ARG A 21 -30.05 18.71 4.02
CA ARG A 21 -30.44 19.11 2.65
C ARG A 21 -30.38 17.94 1.68
N LEU A 22 -31.17 18.00 0.61
CA LEU A 22 -31.04 17.08 -0.52
C LEU A 22 -29.64 17.21 -1.13
N ILE A 23 -29.07 16.07 -1.48
CA ILE A 23 -27.81 16.02 -2.24
C ILE A 23 -28.11 15.77 -3.71
N GLU A 24 -27.21 16.20 -4.57
CA GLU A 24 -27.22 15.84 -5.99
C GLU A 24 -26.70 14.42 -6.21
N LYS A 25 -26.94 13.89 -7.41
CA LYS A 25 -26.36 12.60 -7.79
C LYS A 25 -24.84 12.75 -7.92
N PRO A 26 -24.02 11.87 -7.31
CA PRO A 26 -22.59 11.90 -7.49
C PRO A 26 -22.24 11.55 -8.94
N GLU A 27 -21.34 12.32 -9.52
CA GLU A 27 -20.95 12.25 -10.93
C GLU A 27 -19.53 11.70 -11.07
N GLU A 28 -19.28 10.99 -12.16
CA GLU A 28 -17.91 10.63 -12.54
C GLU A 28 -17.19 11.89 -13.01
N ILE A 29 -16.20 12.35 -12.24
CA ILE A 29 -15.38 13.48 -12.66
C ILE A 29 -14.44 12.97 -13.74
N ILE A 30 -14.56 13.50 -14.97
CA ILE A 30 -13.68 13.13 -16.08
C ILE A 30 -12.29 13.74 -15.81
N THR A 31 -11.43 12.99 -15.13
CA THR A 31 -9.98 13.23 -15.14
C THR A 31 -9.26 12.07 -15.83
N SER A 32 -8.00 12.27 -16.18
CA SER A 32 -7.22 11.37 -17.05
C SER A 32 -6.88 9.99 -16.46
N LEU A 33 -7.54 9.57 -15.37
CA LEU A 33 -7.32 8.32 -14.64
C LEU A 33 -8.55 7.38 -14.76
N PRO A 34 -8.36 6.11 -15.11
CA PRO A 34 -9.46 5.13 -15.16
C PRO A 34 -9.85 4.63 -13.75
N ASN A 35 -11.17 4.48 -13.50
CA ASN A 35 -11.82 3.96 -12.28
C ASN A 35 -11.94 4.92 -11.08
N GLU A 36 -12.19 6.21 -11.29
CA GLU A 36 -12.53 7.14 -10.20
C GLU A 36 -13.96 6.89 -9.69
N MET A 37 -14.15 6.93 -8.37
CA MET A 37 -15.49 6.79 -7.78
C MET A 37 -16.32 8.04 -8.09
N PRO A 38 -17.64 7.91 -8.32
CA PRO A 38 -18.50 9.07 -8.47
C PRO A 38 -18.44 9.95 -7.22
N LEU A 39 -18.26 11.25 -7.40
CA LEU A 39 -18.07 12.25 -6.34
C LEU A 39 -19.17 13.31 -6.40
N GLY A 40 -19.41 13.95 -5.26
CA GLY A 40 -20.31 15.09 -5.17
C GLY A 40 -19.98 15.99 -3.98
N ALA A 41 -20.57 17.18 -3.98
CA ALA A 41 -20.43 18.16 -2.91
C ALA A 41 -21.81 18.64 -2.46
N CYS A 42 -21.90 18.99 -1.18
CA CYS A 42 -23.05 19.65 -0.57
C CYS A 42 -22.69 21.10 -0.25
N GLU A 43 -23.67 22.00 -0.35
CA GLU A 43 -23.51 23.43 -0.05
C GLU A 43 -23.02 23.72 1.37
N CYS A 44 -23.26 22.82 2.33
CA CYS A 44 -22.74 22.95 3.69
C CYS A 44 -21.23 22.71 3.79
N GLY A 45 -20.56 22.38 2.69
CA GLY A 45 -19.13 22.09 2.62
C GLY A 45 -18.77 20.62 2.85
N ALA A 46 -19.77 19.74 2.99
CA ALA A 46 -19.53 18.31 3.00
C ALA A 46 -19.30 17.82 1.56
N VAL A 47 -18.42 16.84 1.41
CA VAL A 47 -18.19 16.13 0.15
C VAL A 47 -18.53 14.67 0.34
N TYR A 48 -18.87 14.00 -0.75
CA TYR A 48 -19.21 12.59 -0.70
C TYR A 48 -18.75 11.83 -1.92
N SER A 49 -18.40 10.57 -1.71
CA SER A 49 -18.06 9.61 -2.76
C SER A 49 -19.04 8.44 -2.74
N CYS A 50 -19.24 7.81 -3.88
CA CYS A 50 -20.15 6.68 -4.03
C CYS A 50 -19.40 5.40 -4.33
N ASP A 51 -19.42 4.45 -3.38
CA ASP A 51 -19.07 3.07 -3.67
C ASP A 51 -20.33 2.30 -4.07
N VAL A 52 -20.51 2.10 -5.38
CA VAL A 52 -21.65 1.38 -5.95
C VAL A 52 -21.69 -0.08 -5.49
N THR A 53 -20.55 -0.65 -5.06
CA THR A 53 -20.45 -2.06 -4.67
C THR A 53 -20.68 -2.30 -3.17
N GLY A 54 -20.50 -1.28 -2.33
CA GLY A 54 -20.52 -1.39 -0.87
C GLY A 54 -19.30 -2.07 -0.24
N HIS A 55 -18.32 -2.51 -1.03
CA HIS A 55 -17.17 -3.30 -0.55
C HIS A 55 -15.85 -2.52 -0.48
N ASN A 56 -15.79 -1.30 -1.02
CA ASN A 56 -14.60 -0.46 -1.17
C ASN A 56 -14.70 0.84 -0.36
N LEU A 57 -15.30 0.79 0.83
CA LEU A 57 -15.54 1.97 1.69
C LEU A 57 -14.26 2.75 2.04
N GLY A 58 -13.13 2.07 2.21
CA GLY A 58 -11.84 2.73 2.46
C GLY A 58 -11.37 3.58 1.28
N THR A 59 -11.60 3.12 0.04
CA THR A 59 -11.33 3.92 -1.16
C THR A 59 -12.30 5.09 -1.26
N ALA A 60 -13.58 4.86 -0.97
CA ALA A 60 -14.60 5.92 -0.95
C ALA A 60 -14.21 7.04 0.04
N MET A 61 -13.78 6.68 1.25
CA MET A 61 -13.30 7.62 2.25
C MET A 61 -12.14 8.48 1.71
N ILE A 62 -11.11 7.85 1.13
CA ILE A 62 -9.93 8.57 0.62
C ILE A 62 -10.29 9.52 -0.52
N GLU A 63 -11.11 9.06 -1.48
CA GLU A 63 -11.57 9.89 -2.61
C GLU A 63 -12.34 11.12 -2.11
N ALA A 64 -13.23 10.93 -1.13
CA ALA A 64 -13.94 12.04 -0.50
C ALA A 64 -12.98 12.99 0.23
N LEU A 65 -11.98 12.48 0.96
CA LEU A 65 -11.07 13.31 1.77
C LEU A 65 -10.14 14.15 0.90
N VAL A 66 -9.57 13.53 -0.14
CA VAL A 66 -8.72 14.20 -1.13
C VAL A 66 -9.52 15.26 -1.88
N TYR A 67 -10.76 14.93 -2.27
CA TYR A 67 -11.64 15.89 -2.90
C TYR A 67 -11.99 17.06 -1.96
N ALA A 68 -12.20 16.80 -0.67
CA ALA A 68 -12.39 17.83 0.35
C ALA A 68 -11.18 18.79 0.44
N CYS A 69 -9.98 18.26 0.23
CA CYS A 69 -8.72 19.00 0.23
C CYS A 69 -8.37 19.62 -1.15
N GLY A 70 -9.31 19.65 -2.10
CA GLY A 70 -9.08 20.24 -3.42
C GLY A 70 -8.13 19.45 -4.32
N GLY A 71 -7.97 18.15 -4.07
CA GLY A 71 -7.02 17.29 -4.77
C GLY A 71 -5.62 17.25 -4.15
N ASP A 72 -5.42 17.96 -3.03
CA ASP A 72 -4.17 17.93 -2.26
C ASP A 72 -4.11 16.66 -1.40
N TYR A 73 -3.39 15.66 -1.91
CA TYR A 73 -3.19 14.39 -1.23
C TYR A 73 -2.40 14.56 0.07
N ASP A 74 -1.36 15.40 0.07
CA ASP A 74 -0.48 15.56 1.23
C ASP A 74 -1.23 16.23 2.39
N LEU A 75 -2.08 17.21 2.09
CA LEU A 75 -2.96 17.78 3.10
C LEU A 75 -3.94 16.73 3.64
N ALA A 76 -4.64 16.00 2.75
CA ALA A 76 -5.63 14.99 3.11
C ALA A 76 -5.07 13.92 4.06
N TRP A 77 -3.82 13.49 3.86
CA TRP A 77 -3.18 12.48 4.69
C TRP A 77 -2.75 12.95 6.08
N ASN A 78 -2.59 14.26 6.28
CA ASN A 78 -2.24 14.83 7.57
C ASN A 78 -3.46 15.16 8.43
N LEU A 79 -4.68 14.98 7.91
CA LEU A 79 -5.91 15.23 8.64
C LEU A 79 -6.31 14.02 9.49
N LEU A 80 -6.65 14.28 10.75
CA LEU A 80 -7.13 13.29 11.70
C LEU A 80 -8.67 13.28 11.76
N PRO A 81 -9.31 12.10 11.76
CA PRO A 81 -10.75 12.00 12.01
C PRO A 81 -11.12 12.59 13.38
N GLU A 82 -12.29 13.22 13.47
CA GLU A 82 -12.85 13.91 14.64
C GLU A 82 -12.11 15.19 15.08
N ASP A 83 -10.82 15.33 14.75
CA ASP A 83 -9.99 16.51 15.05
C ASP A 83 -9.96 17.52 13.89
N ASP A 84 -9.85 17.05 12.64
CA ASP A 84 -9.76 17.89 11.43
C ASP A 84 -10.99 17.77 10.53
N TYR A 85 -11.68 16.64 10.59
CA TYR A 85 -12.90 16.38 9.82
C TYR A 85 -13.82 15.38 10.52
N ILE A 86 -15.09 15.46 10.17
CA ILE A 86 -16.11 14.47 10.59
C ILE A 86 -16.56 13.64 9.38
N GLU A 87 -16.91 12.38 9.64
CA GLU A 87 -17.37 11.44 8.63
C GLU A 87 -18.77 10.91 8.89
N SER A 88 -19.46 10.47 7.84
CA SER A 88 -20.77 9.82 7.95
C SER A 88 -21.03 8.94 6.73
N ARG A 89 -21.97 8.00 6.84
CA ARG A 89 -22.25 7.02 5.78
C ARG A 89 -23.75 6.88 5.57
N LEU A 90 -24.15 6.79 4.31
CA LEU A 90 -25.51 6.40 3.92
C LEU A 90 -25.44 5.10 3.14
N GLU A 91 -25.90 4.02 3.77
CA GLU A 91 -25.95 2.68 3.18
C GLU A 91 -27.23 2.47 2.36
N HIS A 92 -27.23 1.40 1.56
CA HIS A 92 -28.34 1.02 0.69
C HIS A 92 -28.74 2.11 -0.33
N TYR A 93 -27.74 2.83 -0.83
CA TYR A 93 -27.89 3.80 -1.89
C TYR A 93 -27.93 3.12 -3.27
N ASP A 94 -28.97 3.41 -4.06
CA ASP A 94 -29.08 2.97 -5.46
C ASP A 94 -28.58 4.07 -6.40
N TYR A 95 -27.41 3.84 -7.00
CA TYR A 95 -26.78 4.76 -7.94
C TYR A 95 -27.62 5.01 -9.21
N GLU A 96 -28.41 4.02 -9.66
CA GLU A 96 -29.23 4.18 -10.86
C GLU A 96 -30.37 5.18 -10.63
N THR A 97 -31.09 5.00 -9.53
CA THR A 97 -32.34 5.73 -9.25
C THR A 97 -32.16 6.92 -8.33
N HIS A 98 -30.99 7.08 -7.71
CA HIS A 98 -30.68 8.16 -6.77
C HIS A 98 -31.59 8.17 -5.53
N PHE A 99 -31.76 6.99 -4.91
CA PHE A 99 -32.54 6.83 -3.68
C PHE A 99 -31.81 5.96 -2.65
N ILE A 100 -32.16 6.16 -1.38
CA ILE A 100 -31.85 5.24 -0.28
C ILE A 100 -32.98 4.23 -0.19
N VAL A 101 -32.66 2.94 -0.30
CA VAL A 101 -33.61 1.83 -0.24
C VAL A 101 -33.39 1.05 1.06
N HIS A 102 -34.11 1.39 2.12
CA HIS A 102 -33.91 0.79 3.45
C HIS A 102 -34.14 -0.73 3.50
N ALA A 103 -34.86 -1.30 2.53
CA ALA A 103 -35.07 -2.74 2.41
C ALA A 103 -33.81 -3.50 1.91
N GLY A 104 -32.77 -2.81 1.45
CA GLY A 104 -31.54 -3.43 0.92
C GLY A 104 -31.71 -4.18 -0.42
N ALA A 105 -32.93 -4.18 -0.97
CA ALA A 105 -33.23 -4.73 -2.28
C ALA A 105 -34.34 -3.91 -2.96
N PHE A 106 -34.17 -3.64 -4.25
CA PHE A 106 -35.15 -2.90 -5.05
C PHE A 106 -35.28 -3.51 -6.45
N ARG A 107 -36.52 -3.78 -6.88
CA ARG A 107 -36.84 -4.35 -8.20
C ARG A 107 -36.02 -5.62 -8.54
N GLY A 108 -35.84 -6.51 -7.57
CA GLY A 108 -35.12 -7.78 -7.74
C GLY A 108 -33.58 -7.67 -7.74
N ARG A 109 -33.02 -6.46 -7.59
CA ARG A 109 -31.59 -6.22 -7.42
C ARG A 109 -31.27 -5.97 -5.93
N ARG A 110 -30.15 -6.51 -5.45
CA ARG A 110 -29.61 -6.16 -4.13
C ARG A 110 -28.97 -4.77 -4.21
N ILE A 111 -29.34 -3.87 -3.30
CA ILE A 111 -28.80 -2.52 -3.22
C ILE A 111 -27.77 -2.51 -2.10
N ALA A 112 -26.49 -2.47 -2.46
CA ALA A 112 -25.37 -2.45 -1.52
C ALA A 112 -24.56 -1.16 -1.59
N GLY A 113 -24.93 -0.20 -2.45
CA GLY A 113 -24.17 1.02 -2.61
C GLY A 113 -24.13 1.85 -1.33
N THR A 114 -23.01 2.54 -1.11
CA THR A 114 -22.80 3.40 0.05
C THR A 114 -22.25 4.75 -0.38
N LEU A 115 -22.85 5.81 0.14
CA LEU A 115 -22.30 7.16 0.06
C LEU A 115 -21.46 7.43 1.30
N TYR A 116 -20.20 7.77 1.10
CA TYR A 116 -19.26 8.13 2.16
C TYR A 116 -19.12 9.65 2.21
N PHE A 117 -19.45 10.26 3.35
CA PHE A 117 -19.43 11.70 3.55
C PHE A 117 -18.25 12.13 4.40
N ILE A 118 -17.61 13.21 4.00
CA ILE A 118 -16.56 13.89 4.78
C ILE A 118 -16.85 15.39 4.82
N ARG A 119 -16.70 15.98 6.01
CA ARG A 119 -16.77 17.43 6.19
C ARG A 119 -15.60 17.89 7.04
N LEU A 120 -14.71 18.67 6.43
CA LEU A 120 -13.61 19.33 7.12
C LEU A 120 -14.14 20.41 8.08
N TYR A 121 -13.45 20.64 9.20
CA TYR A 121 -13.72 21.79 10.05
C TYR A 121 -13.26 23.10 9.41
N ASP A 122 -13.86 24.22 9.82
CA ASP A 122 -13.67 25.51 9.13
C ASP A 122 -12.21 25.99 9.15
N HIS A 123 -11.45 25.71 10.22
CA HIS A 123 -10.02 26.05 10.32
C HIS A 123 -9.14 25.28 9.31
N VAL A 124 -9.50 24.03 8.97
CA VAL A 124 -8.83 23.22 7.95
C VAL A 124 -9.26 23.64 6.55
N ARG A 125 -10.54 23.97 6.36
CA ARG A 125 -11.09 24.42 5.07
C ARG A 125 -10.42 25.69 4.56
N GLU A 126 -10.08 26.62 5.45
CA GLU A 126 -9.34 27.82 5.07
C GLU A 126 -7.93 27.51 4.58
N THR A 127 -7.27 26.51 5.16
CA THR A 127 -5.94 26.05 4.75
C THR A 127 -6.00 25.34 3.40
N ALA A 128 -6.98 24.44 3.20
CA ALA A 128 -7.22 23.77 1.93
C ALA A 128 -7.56 24.76 0.79
N ARG A 129 -8.28 25.85 1.08
CA ARG A 129 -8.55 26.91 0.09
C ARG A 129 -7.31 27.72 -0.28
N LYS A 130 -6.35 27.88 0.64
CA LYS A 130 -5.09 28.59 0.42
C LYS A 130 -4.06 27.77 -0.37
N SER A 131 -4.07 26.44 -0.28
CA SER A 131 -3.21 25.57 -1.11
C SER A 131 -3.66 25.54 -2.58
N VAL A 132 -4.97 25.65 -2.83
CA VAL A 132 -5.54 25.77 -4.19
C VAL A 132 -5.13 27.08 -4.89
N SER A 133 -4.91 28.18 -4.15
CA SER A 133 -4.49 29.46 -4.75
C SER A 133 -3.00 29.57 -5.09
N LYS A 134 -2.15 28.68 -4.54
CA LYS A 134 -0.73 28.54 -4.94
C LYS A 134 -0.51 27.58 -6.11
N HIS A 135 -1.49 26.75 -6.44
CA HIS A 135 -1.49 25.87 -7.60
C HIS A 135 -2.47 26.36 -8.67
N THR A 136 -2.19 27.55 -9.22
CA THR A 136 -2.75 27.92 -10.52
C THR A 136 -2.29 26.86 -11.52
N ARG A 137 -3.23 26.00 -11.92
CA ARG A 137 -3.03 24.98 -12.96
C ARG A 137 -2.42 25.62 -14.20
N GLN A 138 -1.10 25.50 -14.36
CA GLN A 138 -0.51 25.65 -15.68
C GLN A 138 -0.99 24.46 -16.51
N PRO A 139 -1.52 24.68 -17.73
CA PRO A 139 -1.77 23.59 -18.65
C PRO A 139 -0.41 22.95 -18.92
N ARG A 140 -0.21 21.71 -18.43
CA ARG A 140 0.92 20.91 -18.90
C ARG A 140 0.75 20.78 -20.40
N THR A 141 1.75 21.26 -21.13
CA THR A 141 1.87 21.08 -22.57
C THR A 141 1.61 19.63 -22.93
N PRO A 142 0.90 19.34 -24.04
CA PRO A 142 0.70 17.97 -24.48
C PRO A 142 2.09 17.36 -24.68
N VAL A 143 2.41 16.33 -23.89
CA VAL A 143 3.48 15.41 -24.26
C VAL A 143 3.10 14.90 -25.64
N PRO A 144 3.99 14.94 -26.66
CA PRO A 144 3.66 14.48 -27.99
C PRO A 144 3.09 13.07 -27.87
N GLU A 145 1.90 12.86 -28.45
CA GLU A 145 1.29 11.55 -28.56
C GLU A 145 2.35 10.56 -29.04
N SER A 146 2.85 9.73 -28.12
CA SER A 146 3.64 8.59 -28.52
C SER A 146 2.69 7.75 -29.35
N THR A 147 2.92 7.73 -30.67
CA THR A 147 2.20 6.92 -31.64
C THR A 147 1.81 5.59 -31.01
N ALA A 148 0.53 5.48 -30.65
CA ALA A 148 0.01 4.32 -29.97
C ALA A 148 0.09 3.15 -30.95
N ARG A 149 1.16 2.36 -30.84
CA ARG A 149 1.07 0.95 -31.19
C ARG A 149 0.05 0.35 -30.24
N THR A 150 -1.18 0.22 -30.72
CA THR A 150 -2.29 -0.49 -30.10
C THR A 150 -1.92 -1.96 -29.95
N THR A 151 -1.07 -2.26 -28.97
CA THR A 151 -0.92 -3.60 -28.46
C THR A 151 -2.23 -3.94 -27.75
N LYS A 152 -2.99 -4.89 -28.32
CA LYS A 152 -4.21 -5.43 -27.69
C LYS A 152 -3.87 -5.79 -26.25
N ARG A 153 -4.48 -5.11 -25.26
CA ARG A 153 -4.38 -5.46 -23.84
C ARG A 153 -4.75 -6.95 -23.69
N LYS A 154 -3.83 -7.78 -23.23
CA LYS A 154 -4.11 -9.19 -22.93
C LYS A 154 -5.05 -9.21 -21.73
N LYS A 155 -6.26 -9.71 -21.91
CA LYS A 155 -7.16 -9.98 -20.78
C LYS A 155 -6.53 -11.10 -19.94
N PHE A 156 -6.42 -10.88 -18.63
CA PHE A 156 -5.94 -11.87 -17.66
C PHE A 156 -6.87 -11.88 -16.44
N SER A 157 -6.93 -13.02 -15.76
CA SER A 157 -7.72 -13.22 -14.54
C SER A 157 -6.84 -13.22 -13.29
N LYS A 158 -7.47 -13.11 -12.11
CA LYS A 158 -6.79 -13.26 -10.81
C LYS A 158 -6.10 -14.63 -10.66
N ARG A 159 -6.63 -15.67 -11.32
CA ARG A 159 -6.08 -17.03 -11.31
C ARG A 159 -4.82 -17.15 -12.16
N ASP A 160 -4.75 -16.40 -13.27
CA ASP A 160 -3.57 -16.38 -14.13
C ASP A 160 -2.40 -15.74 -13.39
N VAL A 161 -2.63 -14.60 -12.71
CA VAL A 161 -1.62 -13.95 -11.86
C VAL A 161 -1.11 -14.91 -10.78
N GLU A 162 -2.02 -15.58 -10.06
CA GLU A 162 -1.63 -16.55 -9.03
C GLU A 162 -0.82 -17.72 -9.62
N LYS A 163 -1.18 -18.22 -10.80
CA LYS A 163 -0.42 -19.27 -11.50
C LYS A 163 0.99 -18.80 -11.81
N PHE A 164 1.17 -17.60 -12.36
CA PHE A 164 2.49 -17.07 -12.68
C PHE A 164 3.34 -16.87 -11.43
N VAL A 165 2.76 -16.39 -10.32
CA VAL A 165 3.48 -16.28 -9.05
C VAL A 165 3.85 -17.68 -8.52
N LYS A 166 2.94 -18.66 -8.57
CA LYS A 166 3.22 -20.05 -8.16
C LYS A 166 4.28 -20.75 -9.01
N SER A 167 4.40 -20.42 -10.29
CA SER A 167 5.45 -20.96 -11.17
C SER A 167 6.72 -20.10 -11.20
N TYR A 168 6.78 -19.02 -10.41
CA TYR A 168 7.85 -18.02 -10.43
C TYR A 168 8.12 -17.45 -11.84
N ASP A 169 7.06 -17.32 -12.66
CA ASP A 169 7.13 -16.74 -14.00
C ASP A 169 7.04 -15.20 -13.91
N LEU A 170 8.15 -14.59 -13.49
CA LEU A 170 8.28 -13.13 -13.39
C LEU A 170 8.15 -12.44 -14.76
N GLY A 171 8.56 -13.10 -15.85
CA GLY A 171 8.46 -12.55 -17.20
C GLY A 171 7.01 -12.27 -17.60
N SER A 172 6.11 -13.24 -17.39
CA SER A 172 4.68 -13.04 -17.63
C SER A 172 4.08 -11.97 -16.72
N ILE A 173 4.48 -11.92 -15.45
CA ILE A 173 4.00 -10.89 -14.49
C ILE A 173 4.40 -9.48 -14.95
N LEU A 174 5.66 -9.29 -15.38
CA LEU A 174 6.15 -7.99 -15.83
C LEU A 174 5.47 -7.55 -17.14
N ALA A 175 5.24 -8.47 -18.08
CA ALA A 175 4.48 -8.19 -19.31
C ALA A 175 3.02 -7.78 -19.05
N LEU A 176 2.42 -8.24 -17.95
CA LEU A 176 1.10 -7.78 -17.52
C LEU A 176 1.16 -6.38 -16.89
N ALA A 177 2.22 -6.07 -16.12
CA ALA A 177 2.42 -4.76 -15.52
C ALA A 177 2.64 -3.63 -16.55
N GLU A 178 3.23 -3.95 -17.71
CA GLU A 178 3.35 -2.99 -18.82
C GLU A 178 2.00 -2.44 -19.31
N GLN A 179 0.92 -3.19 -19.11
CA GLN A 179 -0.42 -2.83 -19.55
C GLN A 179 -1.16 -1.91 -18.56
N GLY A 180 -0.66 -1.77 -17.32
CA GLY A 180 -1.19 -0.85 -16.31
C GLY A 180 -1.15 -1.40 -14.88
N THR A 181 -1.78 -0.66 -13.95
CA THR A 181 -1.73 -0.92 -12.50
C THR A 181 -2.65 -2.05 -12.02
N ARG A 182 -3.48 -2.62 -12.90
CA ARG A 182 -4.50 -3.63 -12.53
C ARG A 182 -3.91 -4.90 -11.91
N ILE A 183 -2.65 -5.22 -12.17
CA ILE A 183 -1.98 -6.38 -11.57
C ILE A 183 -1.71 -6.20 -10.07
N ILE A 184 -1.58 -4.96 -9.58
CA ILE A 184 -1.22 -4.65 -8.18
C ILE A 184 -2.23 -5.27 -7.19
N PRO A 185 -3.56 -5.06 -7.31
CA PRO A 185 -4.52 -5.68 -6.40
C PRO A 185 -4.49 -7.22 -6.43
N ASP A 186 -4.19 -7.83 -7.58
CA ASP A 186 -4.16 -9.28 -7.71
C ASP A 186 -2.94 -9.89 -7.01
N LEU A 187 -1.78 -9.22 -7.07
CA LEU A 187 -0.59 -9.58 -6.32
C LEU A 187 -0.74 -9.28 -4.81
N LYS A 188 -1.30 -8.11 -4.45
CA LYS A 188 -1.53 -7.73 -3.04
C LYS A 188 -2.36 -8.77 -2.30
N ARG A 189 -3.38 -9.35 -2.95
CA ARG A 189 -4.19 -10.44 -2.37
C ARG A 189 -3.35 -11.64 -1.97
N LEU A 190 -2.29 -11.96 -2.72
CA LEU A 190 -1.45 -13.14 -2.46
C LEU A 190 -0.53 -12.97 -1.24
N LEU A 191 -0.34 -11.74 -0.75
CA LEU A 191 0.38 -11.47 0.50
C LEU A 191 -0.31 -12.04 1.74
N TYR A 192 -1.58 -12.43 1.63
CA TYR A 192 -2.37 -13.03 2.71
C TYR A 192 -2.53 -14.55 2.54
N SER A 193 -1.75 -15.15 1.63
CA SER A 193 -1.73 -16.61 1.45
C SER A 193 -1.22 -17.32 2.71
N ALA A 194 -1.77 -18.48 3.05
CA ALA A 194 -1.21 -19.34 4.10
C ALA A 194 0.10 -20.02 3.66
N ASP A 195 0.33 -20.14 2.35
CA ASP A 195 1.59 -20.63 1.77
C ASP A 195 2.65 -19.51 1.77
N ASP A 196 3.67 -19.69 2.59
CA ASP A 196 4.80 -18.76 2.78
C ASP A 196 5.57 -18.50 1.49
N LEU A 197 5.86 -19.54 0.70
CA LEU A 197 6.59 -19.38 -0.57
C LEU A 197 5.77 -18.54 -1.55
N LEU A 198 4.46 -18.73 -1.58
CA LEU A 198 3.57 -17.91 -2.39
C LEU A 198 3.56 -16.45 -1.92
N ARG A 199 3.55 -16.19 -0.61
CA ARG A 199 3.64 -14.83 -0.06
C ARG A 199 4.94 -14.14 -0.48
N TYR A 200 6.08 -14.80 -0.34
CA TYR A 200 7.39 -14.23 -0.70
C TYR A 200 7.51 -13.94 -2.18
N ARG A 201 7.08 -14.88 -3.04
CA ARG A 201 7.06 -14.66 -4.49
C ARG A 201 6.14 -13.51 -4.88
N ALA A 202 5.00 -13.34 -4.21
CA ALA A 202 4.09 -12.22 -4.44
C ALA A 202 4.70 -10.88 -4.01
N ALA A 203 5.40 -10.84 -2.87
CA ALA A 203 6.14 -9.65 -2.42
C ALA A 203 7.24 -9.26 -3.42
N GLU A 204 8.05 -10.22 -3.87
CA GLU A 204 9.10 -9.97 -4.87
C GLU A 204 8.50 -9.49 -6.20
N ALA A 205 7.44 -10.16 -6.66
CA ALA A 205 6.71 -9.75 -7.85
C ALA A 205 6.18 -8.31 -7.73
N LEU A 206 5.62 -7.93 -6.57
CA LEU A 206 5.17 -6.55 -6.31
C LEU A 206 6.33 -5.56 -6.38
N GLY A 207 7.50 -5.87 -5.83
CA GLY A 207 8.66 -4.98 -5.91
C GLY A 207 9.07 -4.70 -7.36
N ARG A 208 9.24 -5.76 -8.15
CA ARG A 208 9.65 -5.65 -9.57
C ARG A 208 8.59 -4.94 -10.43
N VAL A 209 7.31 -5.26 -10.21
CA VAL A 209 6.19 -4.59 -10.87
C VAL A 209 6.12 -3.11 -10.49
N SER A 210 6.38 -2.79 -9.22
CA SER A 210 6.35 -1.42 -8.71
C SER A 210 7.43 -0.56 -9.35
N ALA A 211 8.64 -1.09 -9.58
CA ALA A 211 9.68 -0.38 -10.32
C ALA A 211 9.24 0.01 -11.74
N LEU A 212 8.59 -0.91 -12.46
CA LEU A 212 8.11 -0.67 -13.83
C LEU A 212 6.96 0.35 -13.86
N ILE A 213 6.06 0.29 -12.89
CA ILE A 213 4.91 1.20 -12.79
C ILE A 213 5.35 2.58 -12.30
N ALA A 214 6.30 2.67 -11.37
CA ALA A 214 6.78 3.93 -10.80
C ALA A 214 7.29 4.90 -11.87
N ALA A 215 7.93 4.39 -12.92
CA ALA A 215 8.40 5.21 -14.05
C ALA A 215 7.27 5.96 -14.78
N LYS A 216 6.02 5.47 -14.72
CA LYS A 216 4.85 6.05 -15.40
C LYS A 216 3.84 6.67 -14.42
N ASN A 217 3.68 6.08 -13.25
CA ASN A 217 2.69 6.47 -12.24
C ASN A 217 3.25 6.21 -10.82
N PRO A 218 4.14 7.08 -10.32
CA PRO A 218 4.73 6.92 -8.99
C PRO A 218 3.70 7.05 -7.87
N GLY A 219 2.67 7.89 -8.04
CA GLY A 219 1.60 8.04 -7.05
C GLY A 219 0.83 6.74 -6.78
N ALA A 220 0.71 5.84 -7.76
CA ALA A 220 0.12 4.52 -7.54
C ALA A 220 0.98 3.64 -6.60
N ILE A 221 2.31 3.79 -6.65
CA ILE A 221 3.23 3.03 -5.79
C ILE A 221 3.29 3.64 -4.39
N SER A 222 3.25 4.97 -4.26
CA SER A 222 3.13 5.64 -2.95
C SER A 222 1.85 5.19 -2.23
N ARG A 223 0.69 5.19 -2.92
CA ARG A 223 -0.58 4.68 -2.35
C ARG A 223 -0.51 3.21 -1.96
N LEU A 224 0.18 2.39 -2.75
CA LEU A 224 0.39 0.98 -2.42
C LEU A 224 1.21 0.83 -1.12
N LEU A 225 2.34 1.53 -0.99
CA LEU A 225 3.18 1.50 0.21
C LEU A 225 2.42 1.99 1.44
N GLN A 226 1.72 3.13 1.34
CA GLN A 226 0.87 3.65 2.41
C GLN A 226 -0.17 2.62 2.86
N GLY A 227 -0.88 2.01 1.90
CA GLY A 227 -1.86 0.98 2.20
C GLY A 227 -1.27 -0.31 2.80
N LEU A 228 0.03 -0.57 2.62
CA LEU A 228 0.73 -1.67 3.28
C LEU A 228 1.11 -1.30 4.72
N PHE A 229 1.63 -0.09 4.97
CA PHE A 229 1.91 0.40 6.32
C PHE A 229 0.66 0.46 7.19
N ILE A 230 -0.44 1.01 6.66
CA ILE A 230 -1.73 1.06 7.37
C ILE A 230 -2.19 -0.35 7.78
N SER A 231 -2.00 -1.34 6.91
CA SER A 231 -2.39 -2.73 7.20
C SER A 231 -1.55 -3.41 8.29
N ILE A 232 -0.37 -2.87 8.61
CA ILE A 232 0.48 -3.36 9.71
C ILE A 232 0.01 -2.78 11.05
N THR A 233 -0.39 -1.51 11.05
CA THR A 233 -0.86 -0.82 12.26
C THR A 233 -2.31 -1.14 12.62
N ASP A 234 -3.11 -1.63 11.67
CA ASP A 234 -4.47 -2.08 11.92
C ASP A 234 -4.47 -3.44 12.63
N THR A 235 -4.71 -3.42 13.95
CA THR A 235 -4.75 -4.62 14.80
C THR A 235 -5.81 -5.65 14.38
N ALA A 236 -6.77 -5.29 13.53
CA ALA A 236 -7.77 -6.21 12.97
C ALA A 236 -7.33 -6.88 11.66
N ALA A 237 -6.22 -6.44 11.05
CA ALA A 237 -5.72 -6.94 9.78
C ALA A 237 -4.54 -7.90 9.94
N SER A 238 -4.54 -9.01 9.20
CA SER A 238 -3.40 -9.93 9.15
C SER A 238 -2.31 -9.38 8.22
N SER A 239 -1.19 -8.87 8.74
CA SER A 239 -0.14 -8.19 7.95
C SER A 239 0.93 -9.13 7.34
N TRP A 240 0.61 -10.42 7.13
CA TRP A 240 1.58 -11.52 6.95
C TRP A 240 2.66 -11.32 5.86
N GLY A 241 2.35 -10.65 4.75
CA GLY A 241 3.32 -10.36 3.68
C GLY A 241 3.58 -8.87 3.46
N ALA A 242 3.03 -7.99 4.31
CA ALA A 242 3.06 -6.55 4.09
C ALA A 242 4.47 -5.96 4.22
N LEU A 243 5.19 -6.32 5.28
CA LEU A 243 6.58 -5.88 5.52
C LEU A 243 7.54 -6.36 4.43
N ASP A 244 7.37 -7.60 3.98
CA ASP A 244 8.17 -8.17 2.90
C ASP A 244 7.92 -7.42 1.58
N ALA A 245 6.66 -7.12 1.27
CA ALA A 245 6.31 -6.33 0.10
C ALA A 245 6.87 -4.90 0.19
N ILE A 246 6.84 -4.26 1.36
CA ILE A 246 7.43 -2.93 1.58
C ILE A 246 8.94 -2.95 1.27
N GLY A 247 9.67 -3.93 1.81
CA GLY A 247 11.10 -4.08 1.56
C GLY A 247 11.42 -4.27 0.07
N GLU A 248 10.66 -5.14 -0.60
CA GLU A 248 10.80 -5.39 -2.04
C GLU A 248 10.52 -4.14 -2.89
N ILE A 249 9.45 -3.40 -2.59
CA ILE A 249 9.08 -2.18 -3.31
C ILE A 249 10.15 -1.10 -3.13
N ILE A 250 10.55 -0.78 -1.90
CA ILE A 250 11.55 0.27 -1.63
C ILE A 250 12.90 -0.10 -2.28
N GLY A 251 13.29 -1.37 -2.21
CA GLY A 251 14.53 -1.87 -2.80
C GLY A 251 14.53 -1.81 -4.33
N HIS A 252 13.40 -2.07 -4.99
CA HIS A 252 13.31 -2.10 -6.46
C HIS A 252 13.00 -0.75 -7.12
N CYS A 253 12.35 0.18 -6.44
CA CYS A 253 11.95 1.44 -7.06
C CYS A 253 13.14 2.40 -7.29
N PRO A 254 13.11 3.30 -8.29
CA PRO A 254 14.17 4.29 -8.54
C PRO A 254 14.38 5.30 -7.39
N GLU A 255 15.56 5.92 -7.32
CA GLU A 255 15.92 6.91 -6.29
C GLU A 255 15.27 8.28 -6.48
N GLU A 256 14.80 8.61 -7.69
CA GLU A 256 14.13 9.90 -7.94
C GLU A 256 12.76 10.03 -7.25
N PHE A 257 12.24 8.92 -6.73
CA PHE A 257 11.04 8.90 -5.91
C PHE A 257 11.47 8.96 -4.45
N SER A 258 10.99 9.95 -3.69
CA SER A 258 11.28 10.17 -2.25
C SER A 258 10.78 9.03 -1.33
N LEU A 259 10.97 7.77 -1.71
CA LEU A 259 10.58 6.58 -0.94
C LEU A 259 11.51 6.32 0.24
N SER A 260 12.63 7.05 0.34
CA SER A 260 13.49 7.07 1.53
C SER A 260 12.75 7.56 2.78
N GLU A 261 11.65 8.31 2.61
CA GLU A 261 10.79 8.81 3.69
C GLU A 261 10.08 7.68 4.47
N TYR A 262 9.97 6.48 3.88
CA TYR A 262 9.34 5.33 4.52
C TYR A 262 10.31 4.51 5.39
N ILE A 263 11.63 4.72 5.27
CA ILE A 263 12.62 3.97 6.06
C ILE A 263 12.50 4.28 7.56
N PRO A 264 12.34 5.55 8.01
CA PRO A 264 12.07 5.85 9.42
C PRO A 264 10.84 5.13 9.98
N GLN A 265 9.80 4.90 9.15
CA GLN A 265 8.61 4.16 9.58
C GLN A 265 8.92 2.68 9.82
N LEU A 266 9.77 2.05 9.01
CA LEU A 266 10.26 0.69 9.28
C LEU A 266 11.04 0.63 10.60
N TYR A 267 11.89 1.62 10.88
CA TYR A 267 12.61 1.68 12.16
C TYR A 267 11.68 1.82 13.35
N ALA A 268 10.62 2.64 13.24
CA ALA A 268 9.64 2.79 14.32
C ALA A 268 9.00 1.45 14.72
N LEU A 269 8.77 0.56 13.75
CA LEU A 269 8.17 -0.76 13.95
C LEU A 269 9.12 -1.77 14.62
N THR A 270 10.44 -1.53 14.66
CA THR A 270 11.42 -2.46 15.29
C THR A 270 11.24 -2.60 16.80
N ARG A 271 10.52 -1.66 17.43
CA ARG A 271 10.15 -1.72 18.85
C ARG A 271 9.22 -2.89 19.15
N ASP A 272 8.44 -3.32 18.15
CA ASP A 272 7.60 -4.49 18.26
C ASP A 272 8.41 -5.74 17.89
N ARG A 273 8.64 -6.58 18.90
CA ARG A 273 9.42 -7.82 18.74
C ARG A 273 8.75 -8.81 17.79
N THR A 274 7.43 -8.74 17.59
CA THR A 274 6.73 -9.65 16.67
C THR A 274 7.05 -9.36 15.20
N PHE A 275 7.47 -8.14 14.87
CA PHE A 275 7.79 -7.74 13.49
C PHE A 275 9.30 -7.72 13.20
N LEU A 276 10.15 -7.89 14.22
CA LEU A 276 11.58 -7.68 14.11
C LEU A 276 12.22 -8.48 12.95
N VAL A 277 11.90 -9.78 12.84
CA VAL A 277 12.41 -10.64 11.75
C VAL A 277 11.98 -10.12 10.38
N ASN A 278 10.69 -9.79 10.21
CA ASN A 278 10.16 -9.27 8.94
C ASN A 278 10.78 -7.93 8.58
N ILE A 279 11.01 -7.04 9.56
CA ILE A 279 11.66 -5.74 9.34
C ILE A 279 13.12 -5.94 8.94
N LEU A 280 13.86 -6.81 9.63
CA LEU A 280 15.25 -7.12 9.27
C LEU A 280 15.35 -7.70 7.85
N ARG A 281 14.42 -8.59 7.48
CA ARG A 281 14.34 -9.09 6.11
C ARG A 281 14.05 -7.97 5.11
N ALA A 282 13.09 -7.09 5.40
CA ALA A 282 12.77 -5.94 4.55
C ALA A 282 13.98 -5.00 4.37
N LEU A 283 14.69 -4.67 5.46
CA LEU A 283 15.93 -3.89 5.44
C LEU A 283 17.04 -4.62 4.69
N GLY A 284 17.14 -5.95 4.81
CA GLY A 284 18.03 -6.80 4.03
C GLY A 284 17.78 -6.66 2.53
N ARG A 285 16.53 -6.70 2.07
CA ARG A 285 16.16 -6.53 0.66
C ARG A 285 16.41 -5.11 0.14
N ILE A 286 16.22 -4.09 0.99
CA ILE A 286 16.53 -2.71 0.64
C ILE A 286 18.05 -2.52 0.50
N SER A 287 18.82 -2.96 1.50
CA SER A 287 20.28 -2.82 1.53
C SER A 287 20.99 -3.63 0.43
N GLU A 288 20.39 -4.72 -0.06
CA GLU A 288 20.93 -5.49 -1.19
C GLU A 288 21.11 -4.64 -2.45
N LYS A 289 20.21 -3.68 -2.68
CA LYS A 289 20.21 -2.80 -3.86
C LYS A 289 20.65 -1.37 -3.55
N LYS A 290 20.38 -0.91 -2.33
CA LYS A 290 20.60 0.48 -1.89
C LYS A 290 21.21 0.55 -0.49
N PRO A 291 22.42 0.03 -0.28
CA PRO A 291 23.06 -0.03 1.04
C PRO A 291 23.24 1.37 1.67
N GLN A 292 23.44 2.42 0.86
CA GLN A 292 23.61 3.81 1.27
C GLN A 292 22.45 4.37 2.09
N LEU A 293 21.22 3.86 1.91
CA LEU A 293 20.05 4.34 2.63
C LEU A 293 20.04 3.90 4.10
N ILE A 294 20.77 2.84 4.44
CA ILE A 294 20.78 2.22 5.77
C ILE A 294 22.16 2.33 6.43
N ARG A 295 23.25 2.48 5.66
CA ARG A 295 24.64 2.41 6.17
C ARG A 295 24.92 3.31 7.37
N LYS A 296 24.28 4.48 7.50
CA LYS A 296 24.46 5.38 8.65
C LYS A 296 23.96 4.78 9.97
N GLU A 297 23.00 3.89 9.92
CA GLU A 297 22.37 3.26 11.10
C GLU A 297 22.97 1.89 11.44
N THR A 298 24.06 1.50 10.78
CA THR A 298 24.69 0.17 10.90
C THR A 298 24.91 -0.29 12.34
N PHE A 299 25.38 0.61 13.21
CA PHE A 299 25.66 0.32 14.62
C PHE A 299 24.43 -0.11 15.43
N GLN A 300 23.22 0.30 15.02
CA GLN A 300 21.99 -0.06 15.72
C GLN A 300 21.67 -1.56 15.65
N PHE A 301 22.22 -2.26 14.64
CA PHE A 301 21.93 -3.69 14.43
C PHE A 301 22.93 -4.61 15.13
N PHE A 302 24.05 -4.11 15.67
CA PHE A 302 25.09 -4.96 16.27
C PHE A 302 24.58 -5.78 17.45
N PRO A 303 23.77 -5.23 18.37
CA PRO A 303 23.23 -6.01 19.48
C PRO A 303 22.37 -7.20 19.04
N LEU A 304 21.81 -7.17 17.82
CA LEU A 304 20.94 -8.22 17.31
C LEU A 304 21.71 -9.50 16.90
N LEU A 305 23.04 -9.42 16.74
CA LEU A 305 23.90 -10.60 16.55
C LEU A 305 23.89 -11.54 17.77
N TYR A 306 23.53 -11.03 18.94
CA TYR A 306 23.44 -11.81 20.19
C TYR A 306 22.00 -12.17 20.56
N HIS A 307 21.04 -11.91 19.68
CA HIS A 307 19.63 -12.20 19.95
C HIS A 307 19.39 -13.69 20.12
N SER A 308 18.47 -14.10 21.01
CA SER A 308 18.18 -15.52 21.28
C SER A 308 17.57 -16.25 20.08
N ASP A 309 16.78 -15.56 19.28
CA ASP A 309 16.18 -16.07 18.05
C ASP A 309 17.21 -16.18 16.90
N PRO A 310 17.45 -17.38 16.35
CA PRO A 310 18.38 -17.57 15.22
C PRO A 310 17.97 -16.84 13.94
N GLU A 311 16.68 -16.64 13.66
CA GLU A 311 16.25 -15.90 12.47
C GLU A 311 16.63 -14.41 12.56
N VAL A 312 16.53 -13.83 13.76
CA VAL A 312 16.98 -12.44 14.01
C VAL A 312 18.48 -12.31 13.75
N ARG A 313 19.29 -13.26 14.27
CA ARG A 313 20.74 -13.28 14.01
C ARG A 313 21.03 -13.41 12.52
N ALA A 314 20.36 -14.34 11.85
CA ALA A 314 20.51 -14.61 10.42
C ALA A 314 20.21 -13.40 9.54
N TYR A 315 19.05 -12.76 9.70
CA TYR A 315 18.71 -11.59 8.88
C TYR A 315 19.56 -10.37 9.25
N THR A 316 20.06 -10.29 10.48
CA THR A 316 21.05 -9.28 10.87
C THR A 316 22.38 -9.51 10.15
N LEU A 317 22.85 -10.75 10.04
CA LEU A 317 24.05 -11.09 9.25
C LEU A 317 23.88 -10.73 7.78
N ILE A 318 22.74 -11.06 7.17
CA ILE A 318 22.43 -10.69 5.77
C ILE A 318 22.47 -9.17 5.59
N LEU A 319 21.83 -8.44 6.50
CA LEU A 319 21.81 -6.97 6.49
C LEU A 319 23.23 -6.41 6.60
N LEU A 320 24.01 -6.82 7.61
CA LEU A 320 25.37 -6.33 7.83
C LEU A 320 26.33 -6.69 6.68
N ALA A 321 26.15 -7.86 6.07
CA ALA A 321 26.86 -8.25 4.87
C ALA A 321 26.55 -7.30 3.70
N ASN A 322 25.26 -6.97 3.48
CA ASN A 322 24.85 -6.01 2.46
C ASN A 322 25.36 -4.59 2.71
N LEU A 323 25.50 -4.19 3.98
CA LEU A 323 26.05 -2.91 4.37
C LEU A 323 27.60 -2.87 4.33
N GLU A 324 28.27 -3.99 4.05
CA GLU A 324 29.73 -4.11 4.13
C GLU A 324 30.26 -3.60 5.50
N ALA A 325 29.60 -4.00 6.59
CA ALA A 325 29.92 -3.57 7.95
C ALA A 325 31.18 -4.27 8.47
N ARG A 326 32.36 -3.68 8.24
CA ARG A 326 33.65 -4.25 8.68
C ARG A 326 33.83 -4.20 10.20
N GLU A 327 33.12 -3.28 10.83
CA GLU A 327 33.21 -2.98 12.25
C GLU A 327 32.66 -4.12 13.13
N VAL A 328 31.87 -5.05 12.57
CA VAL A 328 31.28 -6.20 13.29
C VAL A 328 32.09 -7.49 13.17
N ARG A 329 33.32 -7.43 12.65
CA ARG A 329 34.06 -8.63 12.27
C ARG A 329 34.22 -9.62 13.44
N GLU A 330 34.59 -9.14 14.61
CA GLU A 330 34.83 -9.99 15.79
C GLU A 330 33.53 -10.66 16.24
N GLU A 331 32.42 -9.92 16.24
CA GLU A 331 31.10 -10.42 16.59
C GLU A 331 30.62 -11.48 15.60
N VAL A 332 30.84 -11.26 14.30
CA VAL A 332 30.47 -12.23 13.25
C VAL A 332 31.34 -13.49 13.32
N GLU A 333 32.64 -13.37 13.61
CA GLU A 333 33.53 -14.52 13.81
C GLU A 333 33.05 -15.45 14.93
N SER A 334 32.43 -14.90 15.97
CA SER A 334 31.84 -15.69 17.06
C SER A 334 30.64 -16.56 16.62
N LEU A 335 29.93 -16.15 15.56
CA LEU A 335 28.73 -16.83 15.04
C LEU A 335 29.03 -17.94 14.02
N VAL A 336 30.29 -18.10 13.58
CA VAL A 336 30.69 -19.20 12.66
C VAL A 336 30.48 -20.59 13.28
N LYS A 337 30.36 -20.67 14.61
CA LYS A 337 30.07 -21.93 15.33
C LYS A 337 28.57 -22.13 15.62
N ASP A 338 27.73 -21.18 15.24
CA ASP A 338 26.29 -21.26 15.44
C ASP A 338 25.63 -22.06 14.32
N HIS A 339 25.44 -23.35 14.54
CA HIS A 339 24.81 -24.25 13.56
C HIS A 339 23.27 -24.25 13.62
N SER A 340 22.65 -23.24 14.22
CA SER A 340 21.18 -23.10 14.23
C SER A 340 20.65 -23.07 12.80
N ALA A 341 19.78 -24.02 12.47
CA ALA A 341 19.15 -24.13 11.16
C ALA A 341 18.04 -23.07 10.99
N ILE A 342 17.96 -22.51 9.79
CA ILE A 342 16.95 -21.52 9.40
C ILE A 342 16.50 -21.75 7.96
N VAL A 343 15.37 -21.16 7.59
CA VAL A 343 14.88 -21.15 6.22
C VAL A 343 14.87 -19.71 5.71
N ILE A 344 15.51 -19.46 4.57
CA ILE A 344 15.51 -18.13 3.94
C ILE A 344 14.85 -18.18 2.58
N TYR A 345 14.22 -17.07 2.18
CA TYR A 345 13.72 -16.88 0.84
C TYR A 345 14.80 -16.30 -0.06
N GLN A 346 15.12 -16.97 -1.16
CA GLN A 346 16.06 -16.50 -2.17
C GLN A 346 15.60 -16.88 -3.57
N ASN A 347 15.55 -15.91 -4.48
CA ASN A 347 15.27 -16.11 -5.91
C ASN A 347 14.08 -17.05 -6.21
N GLY A 348 12.97 -16.86 -5.51
CA GLY A 348 11.77 -17.65 -5.73
C GLY A 348 11.76 -19.01 -5.05
N GLN A 349 12.69 -19.34 -4.15
CA GLN A 349 12.72 -20.59 -3.41
C GLN A 349 12.91 -20.34 -1.92
N LEU A 350 12.49 -21.30 -1.11
CA LEU A 350 12.85 -21.39 0.30
C LEU A 350 14.04 -22.34 0.43
N GLU A 351 15.14 -21.84 0.96
CA GLU A 351 16.40 -22.57 1.08
C GLU A 351 16.73 -22.78 2.56
N ASN A 352 17.11 -24.02 2.90
CA ASN A 352 17.62 -24.33 4.22
C ASN A 352 19.08 -23.88 4.32
N THR A 353 19.40 -23.15 5.37
CA THR A 353 20.78 -22.72 5.67
C THR A 353 20.99 -22.68 7.19
N SER A 354 22.13 -22.17 7.64
CA SER A 354 22.44 -22.01 9.05
C SER A 354 22.98 -20.61 9.35
N VAL A 355 22.93 -20.21 10.62
CA VAL A 355 23.56 -18.95 11.07
C VAL A 355 25.07 -18.97 10.76
N SER A 356 25.73 -20.10 10.93
CA SER A 356 27.14 -20.34 10.59
C SER A 356 27.46 -20.08 9.12
N ASP A 357 26.63 -20.57 8.20
CA ASP A 357 26.84 -20.37 6.76
C ASP A 357 26.68 -18.88 6.39
N LEU A 358 25.66 -18.22 6.95
CA LEU A 358 25.46 -16.78 6.76
C LEU A 358 26.56 -15.93 7.41
N ALA A 359 27.11 -16.36 8.55
CA ALA A 359 28.23 -15.69 9.21
C ALA A 359 29.48 -15.78 8.34
N SER A 360 29.77 -16.96 7.79
CA SER A 360 30.88 -17.18 6.86
C SER A 360 30.74 -16.31 5.62
N TYR A 361 29.55 -16.29 4.99
CA TYR A 361 29.25 -15.41 3.86
C TYR A 361 29.42 -13.92 4.20
N CYS A 362 28.98 -13.51 5.40
CA CYS A 362 29.16 -12.13 5.87
C CYS A 362 30.65 -11.77 5.99
N LEU A 363 31.48 -12.66 6.56
CA LEU A 363 32.93 -12.46 6.69
C LEU A 363 33.60 -12.32 5.33
N GLU A 364 33.24 -13.17 4.37
CA GLU A 364 33.77 -13.09 3.00
C GLU A 364 33.46 -11.72 2.37
N LYS A 365 32.21 -11.26 2.50
CA LYS A 365 31.73 -10.00 1.90
C LYS A 365 32.38 -8.75 2.53
N ILE A 366 32.62 -8.75 3.84
CA ILE A 366 33.29 -7.61 4.50
C ILE A 366 34.81 -7.59 4.24
N GLN A 367 35.42 -8.74 3.90
CA GLN A 367 36.86 -8.86 3.61
C GLN A 367 37.23 -8.55 2.15
N SER A 368 36.34 -8.80 1.19
CA SER A 368 36.63 -8.80 -0.26
C SER A 368 36.98 -7.44 -0.89
N ARG A 369 37.08 -6.34 -0.11
CA ARG A 369 37.40 -4.99 -0.61
C ARG A 369 38.59 -4.32 0.10
N SER A 370 39.52 -5.12 0.63
CA SER A 370 40.80 -4.63 1.19
C SER A 370 41.88 -4.34 0.14
N ALA A 371 41.56 -4.42 -1.15
CA ALA A 371 42.45 -4.06 -2.24
C ALA A 371 41.69 -3.17 -3.24
N ILE A 372 41.83 -1.84 -3.09
CA ILE A 372 41.92 -0.80 -4.14
C ILE A 372 42.47 0.45 -3.45
#